data_AF-K0TGU6-F1
#
_entry.id   AF-K0TGU6-F1
#
_cell.length_a   1.000
_cell.length_b   1.000
_cell.length_c   1.000
_cell.angle_alpha   90.00
_cell.angle_beta   90.00
_cell.angle_gamma   90.00
#
_symmetry.space_group_name_H-M   'P 1'
#
loop_
_entity.id
_entity.type
_entity.pdbx_description
1 polymer ?
#
loop_
_entity_poly.entity_id
_entity_poly.type
_entity_poly.pdbx_seq_one_letter_code
_entity_poly.pdbx_strand_id
1 'polypeptide(L)'
;MSHVNNCRRPLARLVTETAGRRTGGPRPRHQPSPPLHCCYSSSPPSRLAMKPGTIIPGLDKIYAPSKDKAAEKGPVVLPREEYPAWVGDLARPLPTLAKLRSMEFSDATDKEMMRYLKLTRRVHIKELNGDSAK
;
A
#
# COMPACT_ATOMS: atom_id res chain seq x y z
N MET A 1 -15.62 43.13 16.77
CA MET A 1 -14.18 42.87 16.52
C MET A 1 -13.82 41.58 17.26
N SER A 2 -13.29 40.49 16.74
CA SER A 2 -12.96 40.01 15.40
C SER A 2 -12.85 38.48 15.54
N HIS A 3 -13.59 37.70 14.77
CA HIS A 3 -13.39 36.24 14.66
C HIS A 3 -12.09 35.99 13.88
N VAL A 4 -11.12 35.32 14.49
CA VAL A 4 -9.89 34.90 13.80
C VAL A 4 -9.99 33.40 13.48
N ASN A 5 -10.27 33.14 12.21
CA ASN A 5 -10.28 31.84 11.56
C ASN A 5 -8.96 31.08 11.77
N ASN A 6 -9.02 29.89 12.35
CA ASN A 6 -7.84 29.06 12.62
C ASN A 6 -7.89 27.66 11.97
N CYS A 7 -8.50 27.53 10.79
CA CYS A 7 -8.74 26.21 10.16
C CYS A 7 -8.28 26.10 8.69
N ARG A 8 -7.30 26.89 8.25
CA ARG A 8 -6.74 26.79 6.88
C ARG A 8 -5.25 26.53 6.92
N ARG A 9 -4.84 25.29 7.17
CA ARG A 9 -3.43 24.91 7.09
C ARG A 9 -3.26 23.58 6.33
N PRO A 10 -2.31 23.52 5.38
CA PRO A 10 -2.01 22.29 4.67
C PRO A 10 -1.38 21.26 5.61
N LEU A 11 -1.67 19.97 5.38
CA LEU A 11 -1.19 18.81 6.14
C LEU A 11 0.32 18.82 6.42
N ALA A 12 1.12 19.41 5.52
CA ALA A 12 2.56 19.48 5.65
C ALA A 12 3.06 20.32 6.85
N ARG A 13 2.26 21.26 7.36
CA ARG A 13 2.74 22.31 8.28
C ARG A 13 2.62 21.96 9.77
N LEU A 14 1.83 20.94 10.13
CA LEU A 14 1.60 20.53 11.53
C LEU A 14 2.65 19.53 12.04
N VAL A 15 3.37 18.83 11.15
CA VAL A 15 4.31 17.77 11.53
C VAL A 15 5.69 18.32 11.93
N THR A 16 6.01 19.56 11.56
CA THR A 16 7.34 20.16 11.77
C THR A 16 7.61 20.65 13.19
N GLU A 17 6.63 20.68 14.10
CA GLU A 17 6.80 21.30 15.44
C GLU A 17 7.17 20.33 16.58
N THR A 18 7.18 19.01 16.39
CA THR A 18 7.36 18.05 17.51
C THR A 18 8.67 17.25 17.50
N ALA A 19 9.68 17.64 16.72
CA ALA A 19 10.94 16.91 16.66
C ALA A 19 11.92 17.32 17.78
N GLY A 20 11.61 16.90 19.01
CA GLY A 20 12.57 16.94 20.13
C GLY A 20 13.74 15.99 19.88
N ARG A 21 14.97 16.51 19.96
CA ARG A 21 16.24 15.77 19.84
C ARG A 21 16.31 14.64 20.87
N ARG A 22 16.51 13.40 20.42
CA ARG A 22 17.03 12.30 21.24
C ARG A 22 18.41 11.90 20.71
N THR A 23 19.42 12.10 21.54
CA THR A 23 20.79 11.60 21.34
C THR A 23 20.82 10.10 21.67
N GLY A 24 20.83 9.25 20.64
CA GLY A 24 21.05 7.81 20.78
C GLY A 24 22.50 7.47 20.40
N GLY A 25 23.17 6.67 21.23
CA GLY A 25 24.54 6.19 21.01
C GLY A 25 24.69 5.25 19.80
N PRO A 26 25.93 4.85 19.46
CA PRO A 26 26.23 4.14 18.22
C PRO A 26 25.68 2.71 18.26
N ARG A 27 24.91 2.35 17.21
CA ARG A 27 24.45 0.97 16.97
C ARG A 27 25.55 0.15 16.28
N PRO A 28 25.65 -1.16 16.57
CA PRO A 28 26.60 -2.04 15.90
C PRO A 28 26.31 -2.15 14.40
N ARG A 29 27.38 -2.13 13.59
CA ARG A 29 27.32 -2.26 12.12
C ARG A 29 26.80 -3.64 11.73
N HIS A 30 25.64 -3.68 11.07
CA HIS A 30 25.20 -4.88 10.38
C HIS A 30 26.10 -5.11 9.16
N GLN A 31 26.65 -6.32 9.04
CA GLN A 31 27.38 -6.80 7.85
C GLN A 31 26.49 -6.69 6.59
N PRO A 32 27.05 -6.40 5.40
CA PRO A 32 26.27 -6.38 4.18
C PRO A 32 25.71 -7.79 3.92
N SER A 33 24.39 -7.89 3.85
CA SER A 33 23.73 -9.14 3.45
C SER A 33 24.11 -9.47 2.01
N PRO A 34 24.32 -10.76 1.66
CA PRO A 34 24.57 -11.14 0.27
C PRO A 34 23.41 -10.66 -0.61
N PRO A 35 23.68 -10.29 -1.88
CA PRO A 35 22.62 -9.84 -2.77
C PRO A 35 21.62 -10.99 -2.93
N LEU A 36 20.43 -10.81 -2.33
CA LEU A 36 19.30 -11.68 -2.64
C LEU A 36 19.02 -11.48 -4.12
N HIS A 37 19.38 -12.48 -4.93
CA HIS A 37 19.00 -12.55 -6.34
C HIS A 37 17.48 -12.61 -6.37
N CYS A 38 16.89 -11.42 -6.50
CA CYS A 38 15.47 -11.19 -6.41
C CYS A 38 14.86 -11.60 -7.76
N CYS A 39 14.74 -12.91 -7.98
CA CYS A 39 13.98 -13.45 -9.10
C CYS A 39 12.47 -13.29 -8.83
N TYR A 40 12.01 -12.04 -8.76
CA TYR A 40 10.61 -11.77 -9.07
C TYR A 40 10.44 -12.01 -10.57
N SER A 41 9.93 -13.19 -10.91
CA SER A 41 9.32 -13.40 -12.22
C SER A 41 8.14 -12.44 -12.32
N SER A 42 8.39 -11.25 -12.86
CA SER A 42 7.34 -10.35 -13.33
C SER A 42 6.79 -10.95 -14.62
N SER A 43 6.02 -12.03 -14.51
CA SER A 43 5.13 -12.38 -15.60
C SER A 43 4.26 -11.14 -15.84
N PRO A 44 4.15 -10.64 -17.09
CA PRO A 44 3.24 -9.54 -17.37
C PRO A 44 1.88 -10.00 -16.86
N PRO A 45 1.19 -9.23 -15.99
CA PRO A 45 -0.14 -9.60 -15.58
C PRO A 45 -0.94 -9.75 -16.85
N SER A 46 -1.46 -10.96 -17.10
CA SER A 46 -2.48 -11.17 -18.11
C SER A 46 -3.52 -10.08 -17.85
N ARG A 47 -3.59 -9.07 -18.72
CA ARG A 47 -4.39 -7.86 -18.51
C ARG A 47 -5.90 -8.14 -18.65
N LEU A 48 -6.29 -9.40 -18.69
CA LEU A 48 -7.63 -9.85 -18.95
C LEU A 48 -8.21 -10.44 -17.67
N ALA A 49 -9.39 -9.95 -17.30
CA ALA A 49 -10.18 -10.54 -16.24
C ALA A 49 -10.45 -12.03 -16.56
N MET A 50 -10.35 -12.88 -15.55
CA MET A 50 -10.68 -14.30 -15.70
C MET A 50 -12.15 -14.45 -16.09
N LYS A 51 -12.45 -15.43 -16.96
CA LYS A 51 -13.82 -15.76 -17.30
C LYS A 51 -14.53 -16.39 -16.10
N PRO A 52 -15.78 -16.00 -15.79
CA PRO A 52 -16.60 -16.71 -14.80
C PRO A 52 -16.67 -18.20 -15.11
N GLY A 53 -16.73 -19.04 -14.08
CA GLY A 53 -16.69 -20.50 -14.19
C GLY A 53 -15.27 -21.11 -14.28
N THR A 54 -14.22 -20.29 -14.32
CA THR A 54 -12.83 -20.77 -14.36
C THR A 54 -12.30 -21.04 -12.95
N ILE A 55 -11.63 -22.18 -12.72
CA ILE A 55 -10.93 -22.47 -11.46
C ILE A 55 -9.74 -21.52 -11.30
N ILE A 56 -9.56 -20.93 -10.12
CA ILE A 56 -8.45 -20.03 -9.84
C ILE A 56 -7.14 -20.83 -9.77
N PRO A 57 -6.17 -20.58 -10.68
CA PRO A 57 -4.95 -21.36 -10.75
C PRO A 57 -4.12 -21.18 -9.48
N GLY A 58 -3.60 -22.28 -8.95
CA GLY A 58 -2.74 -22.29 -7.76
C GLY A 58 -3.50 -22.34 -6.44
N LEU A 59 -4.82 -22.15 -6.43
CA LEU A 59 -5.65 -22.37 -5.25
C LEU A 59 -6.20 -23.80 -5.17
N ASP A 60 -6.23 -24.52 -6.28
CA ASP A 60 -6.67 -25.91 -6.42
C ASP A 60 -5.94 -26.90 -5.50
N LYS A 61 -4.67 -26.65 -5.18
CA LYS A 61 -3.84 -27.53 -4.36
C LYS A 61 -3.84 -27.17 -2.87
N ILE A 62 -4.38 -26.01 -2.52
CA ILE A 62 -4.37 -25.48 -1.14
C ILE A 62 -5.58 -26.01 -0.36
N TYR A 63 -6.72 -26.19 -1.03
CA TYR A 63 -7.93 -26.70 -0.42
C TYR A 63 -7.94 -28.23 -0.43
N ALA A 64 -8.14 -28.83 0.75
CA ALA A 64 -8.28 -30.27 0.88
C ALA A 64 -9.56 -30.75 0.18
N PRO A 65 -9.57 -31.97 -0.38
CA PRO A 65 -10.78 -32.53 -0.98
C PRO A 65 -11.86 -32.64 0.09
N SER A 66 -12.91 -31.82 -0.05
CA SER A 66 -14.10 -31.88 0.79
C SER A 66 -14.96 -33.08 0.40
N LYS A 67 -15.80 -33.56 1.33
CA LYS A 67 -16.83 -34.59 1.05
C LYS A 67 -17.87 -34.12 0.03
N ASP A 68 -18.01 -32.81 -0.15
CA ASP A 68 -18.85 -32.22 -1.19
C ASP A 68 -18.10 -32.23 -2.52
N LYS A 69 -18.57 -33.02 -3.49
CA LYS A 69 -17.96 -33.15 -4.84
C LYS A 69 -17.78 -31.81 -5.57
N ALA A 70 -18.55 -30.79 -5.21
CA ALA A 70 -18.41 -29.43 -5.74
C ALA A 70 -17.13 -28.71 -5.26
N ALA A 71 -16.58 -29.12 -4.12
CA ALA A 71 -15.39 -28.55 -3.49
C ALA A 71 -14.11 -29.41 -3.68
N GLU A 72 -14.17 -30.48 -4.50
CA GLU A 72 -13.00 -31.23 -4.93
C GLU A 72 -12.11 -30.44 -5.92
N LYS A 73 -12.64 -29.37 -6.49
CA LYS A 73 -11.94 -28.45 -7.39
C LYS A 73 -11.81 -27.12 -6.65
N GLY A 74 -10.64 -26.48 -6.67
CA GLY A 74 -10.40 -25.20 -6.01
C GLY A 74 -11.41 -24.10 -6.36
N PRO A 75 -11.39 -22.95 -5.66
CA PRO A 75 -12.39 -21.91 -5.82
C PRO A 75 -12.54 -21.46 -7.29
N VAL A 76 -13.78 -21.34 -7.72
CA VAL A 76 -14.17 -20.96 -9.08
C VAL A 76 -14.49 -19.46 -9.12
N VAL A 77 -14.07 -18.79 -10.19
CA VAL A 77 -14.36 -17.37 -10.43
C VAL A 77 -15.85 -17.19 -10.73
N LEU A 78 -16.49 -16.27 -10.01
CA LEU A 78 -17.89 -15.91 -10.20
C LEU A 78 -18.04 -14.70 -11.14
N PRO A 79 -19.26 -14.40 -11.65
CA PRO A 79 -19.57 -13.12 -12.27
C PRO A 79 -19.17 -11.93 -11.39
N ARG A 80 -18.83 -10.78 -12.01
CA ARG A 80 -18.30 -9.63 -11.27
C ARG A 80 -19.32 -9.04 -10.29
N GLU A 81 -20.59 -9.17 -10.63
CA GLU A 81 -21.76 -8.68 -9.91
C GLU A 81 -21.95 -9.38 -8.56
N GLU A 82 -21.45 -10.62 -8.43
CA GLU A 82 -21.51 -11.38 -7.18
C GLU A 82 -20.45 -10.95 -6.17
N TYR A 83 -19.38 -10.28 -6.63
CA TYR A 83 -18.35 -9.78 -5.74
C TYR A 83 -18.73 -8.44 -5.13
N PRO A 84 -18.36 -8.18 -3.86
CA PRO A 84 -18.55 -6.89 -3.24
C PRO A 84 -17.92 -5.75 -4.05
N ALA A 85 -18.59 -4.58 -4.05
CA ALA A 85 -18.16 -3.41 -4.81
C ALA A 85 -16.70 -2.99 -4.52
N TRP A 86 -16.21 -3.16 -3.29
CA TRP A 86 -14.85 -2.80 -2.92
C TRP A 86 -13.77 -3.60 -3.68
N VAL A 87 -14.09 -4.78 -4.21
CA VAL A 87 -13.18 -5.55 -5.10
C VAL A 87 -12.98 -4.79 -6.42
N GLY A 88 -14.03 -4.10 -6.90
CA GLY A 88 -14.01 -3.05 -7.94
C GLY A 88 -12.87 -2.06 -7.78
N ASP A 89 -12.80 -1.51 -6.58
CA ASP A 89 -11.95 -0.37 -6.27
C ASP A 89 -10.48 -0.74 -6.14
N LEU A 90 -10.15 -2.02 -5.92
CA LEU A 90 -8.76 -2.47 -5.82
C LEU A 90 -7.96 -2.29 -7.12
N ALA A 91 -8.61 -2.35 -8.27
CA ALA A 91 -7.96 -2.15 -9.57
C ALA A 91 -7.64 -0.67 -9.84
N ARG A 92 -8.28 0.26 -9.11
CA ARG A 92 -8.06 1.70 -9.29
C ARG A 92 -6.70 2.09 -8.69
N PRO A 93 -5.85 2.82 -9.43
CA PRO A 93 -4.58 3.25 -8.89
C PRO A 93 -4.79 4.18 -7.70
N LEU A 94 -4.14 3.87 -6.58
CA LEU A 94 -4.15 4.74 -5.40
C LEU A 94 -3.49 6.09 -5.74
N PRO A 95 -3.94 7.22 -5.13
CA PRO A 95 -3.48 8.56 -5.48
C PRO A 95 -1.96 8.71 -5.37
N THR A 96 -1.28 9.58 -6.12
CA THR A 96 0.18 9.73 -5.95
C THR A 96 0.53 10.63 -4.75
N LEU A 97 1.79 10.65 -4.28
CA LEU A 97 2.20 11.61 -3.25
C LEU A 97 2.01 13.06 -3.73
N ALA A 98 2.24 13.33 -5.02
CA ALA A 98 2.00 14.64 -5.62
C ALA A 98 0.52 15.05 -5.51
N LYS A 99 -0.40 14.16 -5.89
CA LYS A 99 -1.84 14.39 -5.76
C LYS A 99 -2.27 14.62 -4.30
N LEU A 100 -1.68 13.88 -3.36
CA LEU A 100 -1.99 14.02 -1.94
C LEU A 100 -1.43 15.32 -1.33
N ARG A 101 -0.33 15.87 -1.86
CA ARG A 101 0.24 17.16 -1.42
C ARG A 101 -0.64 18.35 -1.80
N SER A 102 -1.34 18.25 -2.94
CA SER A 102 -2.25 19.29 -3.41
C SER A 102 -3.67 19.17 -2.82
N MET A 103 -3.95 18.12 -2.06
CA MET A 103 -5.27 17.87 -1.47
C MET A 103 -5.40 18.61 -0.13
N GLU A 104 -6.54 19.28 0.07
CA GLU A 104 -6.87 19.92 1.34
C GLU A 104 -7.25 18.89 2.40
N PHE A 105 -7.02 19.21 3.67
CA PHE A 105 -7.30 18.29 4.79
C PHE A 105 -8.78 17.94 4.92
N SER A 106 -9.67 18.93 4.70
CA SER A 106 -11.13 18.74 4.78
C SER A 106 -11.67 17.77 3.76
N ASP A 107 -10.99 17.67 2.62
CA ASP A 107 -11.46 16.92 1.45
C ASP A 107 -10.84 15.51 1.41
N ALA A 108 -9.86 15.25 2.27
CA ALA A 108 -9.14 13.99 2.32
C ALA A 108 -9.86 12.97 3.21
N THR A 109 -9.96 11.74 2.73
CA THR A 109 -10.39 10.61 3.56
C THR A 109 -9.27 10.17 4.50
N ASP A 110 -9.62 9.55 5.63
CA ASP A 110 -8.63 8.97 6.57
C ASP A 110 -7.62 8.03 5.88
N LYS A 111 -8.08 7.26 4.89
CA LYS A 111 -7.24 6.37 4.10
C LYS A 111 -6.18 7.15 3.31
N GLU A 112 -6.54 8.29 2.74
CA GLU A 112 -5.64 9.16 1.99
C GLU A 112 -4.65 9.88 2.89
N MET A 113 -5.10 10.38 4.04
CA MET A 113 -4.25 10.98 5.06
C MET A 113 -3.20 9.99 5.57
N MET A 114 -3.61 8.77 5.92
CA MET A 114 -2.70 7.72 6.35
C MET A 114 -1.72 7.33 5.26
N ARG A 115 -2.17 7.32 4.00
CA ARG A 115 -1.31 7.02 2.87
C ARG A 115 -0.29 8.13 2.60
N TYR A 116 -0.69 9.40 2.74
CA TYR A 116 0.23 10.54 2.67
C TYR A 116 1.36 10.39 3.70
N LEU A 117 1.02 10.12 4.96
CA LEU A 117 2.01 9.89 6.02
C LEU A 117 2.97 8.73 5.67
N LYS A 118 2.44 7.61 5.17
CA LYS A 118 3.25 6.46 4.74
C LYS A 118 4.21 6.82 3.62
N LEU A 119 3.74 7.53 2.59
CA LEU A 119 4.58 7.89 1.44
C LEU A 119 5.65 8.91 1.81
N THR A 120 5.33 9.93 2.61
CA THR A 120 6.30 10.92 3.09
C THR A 120 7.40 10.25 3.91
N ARG A 121 7.03 9.33 4.83
CA ARG A 121 8.02 8.55 5.60
C ARG A 121 8.91 7.70 4.72
N ARG A 122 8.36 7.05 3.67
CA ARG A 122 9.16 6.26 2.72
C ARG A 122 10.18 7.10 1.97
N VAL A 123 9.82 8.32 1.55
CA VAL A 123 10.76 9.25 0.89
C VAL A 123 11.90 9.60 1.83
N HIS A 124 11.59 9.98 3.07
CA HIS A 124 12.60 10.32 4.07
C HIS A 124 13.55 9.16 4.38
N ILE A 125 13.04 7.94 4.55
CA ILE A 125 13.87 6.76 4.77
C ILE A 125 14.76 6.48 3.55
N LYS A 126 14.24 6.67 2.33
CA LYS A 126 15.02 6.49 1.12
C LYS A 126 16.19 7.48 1.04
N GLU A 127 15.99 8.73 1.44
CA GLU A 127 17.05 9.75 1.53
C GLU A 127 18.12 9.34 2.55
N LEU A 128 17.71 8.99 3.79
CA LEU A 128 18.63 8.54 4.84
C LEU A 128 19.45 7.31 4.43
N ASN A 129 18.82 6.34 3.75
CA ASN A 129 19.51 5.16 3.25
C ASN A 129 20.50 5.52 2.14
N GLY A 130 20.16 6.49 1.29
CA GLY A 130 21.05 6.99 0.24
C GLY A 130 22.25 7.75 0.79
N ASP A 131 22.05 8.54 1.85
CA ASP A 131 23.12 9.28 2.51
C ASP A 131 24.03 8.36 3.34
N SER A 132 23.47 7.34 3.99
CA SER A 132 24.26 6.37 4.78
C SER A 132 25.08 5.39 3.92
N ALA A 133 24.75 5.28 2.63
CA ALA A 133 25.45 4.42 1.67
C ALA A 133 26.57 5.14 0.91
N LYS A 134 26.71 6.46 1.08
CA LYS A 134 27.83 7.26 0.58
C LYS A 134 28.93 7.34 1.64
#